data_AF-A0A524P3B7-F1
#
_entry.id   AF-A0A524P3B7-F1
#
_cell.length_a   1.000
_cell.length_b   1.000
_cell.length_c   1.000
_cell.angle_alpha   90.00
_cell.angle_beta   90.00
_cell.angle_gamma   90.00
#
_symmetry.space_group_name_H-M   'P 1'
#
loop_
_entity.id
_entity.type
_entity.pdbx_description
1 polymer ?
#
loop_
_entity_poly.entity_id
_entity_poly.type
_entity_poly.pdbx_seq_one_letter_code
_entity_poly.pdbx_strand_id
1 'polypeptide(L)'
;FPVNGRFSGEQRAVYEVVLRAQKAAIDAVKPGVTLDALHEGAVRSITEGLVDIGLLAGDVDSLIEEKKYEPFYMHRTSHWLGMDVHDVGRYYVDGVHRPLEPGFVLTVEPGIYIATDAEGVDERWRGIGVRIEDDVAVTKRGHEVLTEAIPKETADVEAACA
;
A
#
# COMPACT_ATOMS: atom_id res chain seq x y z
N PHE A 1 -10.06 -7.32 7.74
CA PHE A 1 -11.27 -7.92 7.12
C PHE A 1 -12.49 -7.55 7.98
N PRO A 2 -13.73 -7.57 7.43
CA PRO A 2 -14.93 -7.20 8.18
C PRO A 2 -15.24 -8.24 9.27
N VAL A 3 -15.45 -7.79 10.50
CA VAL A 3 -15.70 -8.68 11.66
C VAL A 3 -16.96 -9.53 11.49
N ASN A 4 -17.97 -9.00 10.79
CA ASN A 4 -19.21 -9.71 10.48
C ASN A 4 -19.17 -10.49 9.15
N GLY A 5 -18.00 -10.60 8.51
CA GLY A 5 -17.80 -11.30 7.24
C GLY A 5 -18.28 -10.57 5.98
N ARG A 6 -18.77 -9.32 6.07
CA ARG A 6 -19.21 -8.53 4.90
C ARG A 6 -18.71 -7.09 4.96
N PHE A 7 -18.08 -6.61 3.90
CA PHE A 7 -17.66 -5.21 3.84
C PHE A 7 -18.87 -4.30 3.72
N SER A 8 -18.91 -3.19 4.48
CA SER A 8 -19.79 -2.07 4.13
C SER A 8 -19.36 -1.45 2.80
N GLY A 9 -20.21 -0.58 2.22
CA GLY A 9 -19.86 0.13 0.98
C GLY A 9 -18.58 0.97 1.15
N GLU A 10 -18.48 1.71 2.25
CA GLU A 10 -17.32 2.56 2.57
C GLU A 10 -16.08 1.73 2.87
N GLN A 11 -16.19 0.66 3.66
CA GLN A 11 -15.07 -0.24 3.95
C GLN A 11 -14.53 -0.87 2.67
N ARG A 12 -15.43 -1.32 1.78
CA ARG A 12 -15.06 -1.90 0.48
C ARG A 12 -14.35 -0.87 -0.40
N ALA A 13 -14.87 0.36 -0.48
CA ALA A 13 -14.26 1.41 -1.28
C ALA A 13 -12.83 1.74 -0.83
N VAL A 14 -12.59 1.91 0.47
CA VAL A 14 -11.22 2.12 1.00
C VAL A 14 -10.34 0.90 0.77
N TYR A 15 -10.88 -0.30 1.00
CA TYR A 15 -10.14 -1.54 0.82
C TYR A 15 -9.67 -1.75 -0.62
N GLU A 16 -10.53 -1.49 -1.60
CA GLU A 16 -10.21 -1.65 -3.02
C GLU A 16 -9.19 -0.62 -3.51
N VAL A 17 -9.15 0.59 -2.93
CA VAL A 17 -8.06 1.55 -3.19
C VAL A 17 -6.72 1.00 -2.69
N VAL A 18 -6.67 0.53 -1.44
CA VAL A 18 -5.44 -0.04 -0.87
C VAL A 18 -4.98 -1.27 -1.66
N LEU A 19 -5.91 -2.15 -2.04
CA LEU A 19 -5.62 -3.34 -2.83
C LEU A 19 -5.06 -3.01 -4.20
N ARG A 20 -5.62 -1.97 -4.87
CA ARG A 20 -5.12 -1.49 -6.16
C ARG A 20 -3.69 -0.97 -6.04
N ALA A 21 -3.43 -0.12 -5.03
CA ALA A 21 -2.09 0.41 -4.77
C ALA A 21 -1.09 -0.71 -4.47
N GLN A 22 -1.51 -1.72 -3.71
CA GLN A 22 -0.67 -2.86 -3.36
C GLN A 22 -0.29 -3.69 -4.58
N LYS A 23 -1.27 -4.07 -5.41
CA LYS A 23 -1.01 -4.81 -6.66
C LYS A 23 -0.06 -4.04 -7.59
N ALA A 24 -0.30 -2.74 -7.78
CA ALA A 24 0.56 -1.90 -8.61
C ALA A 24 2.00 -1.82 -8.07
N ALA A 25 2.16 -1.71 -6.75
CA ALA A 25 3.48 -1.70 -6.12
C ALA A 25 4.19 -3.05 -6.24
N ILE A 26 3.49 -4.18 -6.05
CA ILE A 26 4.04 -5.53 -6.26
C ILE A 26 4.48 -5.70 -7.73
N ASP A 27 3.62 -5.35 -8.69
CA ASP A 27 3.91 -5.46 -10.13
C ASP A 27 5.17 -4.67 -10.54
N ALA A 28 5.47 -3.59 -9.83
CA ALA A 28 6.66 -2.77 -10.05
C ALA A 28 7.95 -3.38 -9.46
N VAL A 29 7.87 -4.35 -8.55
CA VAL A 29 9.05 -4.97 -7.92
C VAL A 29 9.85 -5.77 -8.95
N LYS A 30 11.07 -5.30 -9.25
CA LYS A 30 12.03 -5.97 -10.15
C LYS A 30 13.44 -5.41 -9.96
N PRO A 31 14.48 -6.09 -10.46
CA PRO A 31 15.84 -5.57 -10.42
C PRO A 31 15.96 -4.18 -11.04
N GLY A 32 16.72 -3.30 -10.38
CA GLY A 32 16.98 -1.93 -10.81
C GLY A 32 15.98 -0.88 -10.31
N VAL A 33 14.79 -1.26 -9.83
CA VAL A 33 13.85 -0.35 -9.17
C VAL A 33 14.34 -0.05 -7.75
N THR A 34 13.94 1.08 -7.14
CA THR A 34 14.27 1.42 -5.74
C THR A 34 13.02 1.34 -4.87
N LEU A 35 13.20 1.15 -3.55
CA LEU A 35 12.07 1.25 -2.60
C LEU A 35 11.38 2.62 -2.61
N ASP A 36 12.10 3.66 -3.01
CA ASP A 36 11.54 5.00 -3.14
C ASP A 36 10.62 5.13 -4.34
N ALA A 37 11.04 4.61 -5.50
CA ALA A 37 10.18 4.55 -6.68
C ALA A 37 8.91 3.70 -6.45
N LEU A 38 9.02 2.61 -5.67
CA LEU A 38 7.85 1.83 -5.25
C LEU A 38 6.91 2.66 -4.37
N HIS A 39 7.47 3.41 -3.41
CA HIS A 39 6.69 4.27 -2.53
C HIS A 39 6.01 5.41 -3.28
N GLU A 40 6.70 6.09 -4.20
CA GLU A 40 6.12 7.13 -5.05
C GLU A 40 4.97 6.58 -5.91
N GLY A 41 5.12 5.37 -6.45
CA GLY A 41 4.05 4.68 -7.17
C GLY A 41 2.83 4.40 -6.30
N ALA A 42 3.04 3.92 -5.07
CA ALA A 42 1.97 3.69 -4.11
C ALA A 42 1.28 4.99 -3.66
N VAL A 43 2.05 6.06 -3.42
CA VAL A 43 1.52 7.40 -3.11
C VAL A 43 0.62 7.91 -4.23
N ARG A 44 1.05 7.77 -5.49
CA ARG A 44 0.22 8.14 -6.64
C ARG A 44 -1.07 7.33 -6.69
N SER A 45 -0.99 6.00 -6.62
CA SER A 45 -2.17 5.14 -6.69
C SER A 45 -3.15 5.38 -5.52
N ILE A 46 -2.65 5.66 -4.32
CA ILE A 46 -3.48 6.04 -3.18
C ILE A 46 -4.14 7.39 -3.43
N THR A 47 -3.37 8.39 -3.89
CA THR A 47 -3.92 9.74 -4.13
C THR A 47 -5.01 9.74 -5.18
N GLU A 48 -4.81 9.02 -6.29
CA GLU A 48 -5.84 8.78 -7.32
C GLU A 48 -7.08 8.12 -6.71
N GLY A 49 -6.90 7.07 -5.92
CA GLY A 49 -8.01 6.38 -5.26
C GLY A 49 -8.75 7.24 -4.24
N LEU A 50 -8.05 8.10 -3.49
CA LEU A 50 -8.65 9.06 -2.56
C LEU A 50 -9.50 10.09 -3.31
N VAL A 51 -9.10 10.50 -4.51
CA VAL A 51 -9.91 11.36 -5.39
C VAL A 51 -11.11 10.60 -5.94
N ASP A 52 -10.93 9.36 -6.41
CA ASP A 52 -12.01 8.51 -6.94
C ASP A 52 -13.17 8.33 -5.94
N ILE A 53 -12.84 8.15 -4.65
CA ILE A 53 -13.83 7.94 -3.58
C ILE A 53 -14.29 9.25 -2.90
N GLY A 54 -13.74 10.40 -3.34
CA GLY A 54 -14.13 11.72 -2.86
C GLY A 54 -13.61 12.11 -1.48
N LEU A 55 -12.52 11.48 -0.99
CA LEU A 55 -11.80 11.90 0.21
C LEU A 55 -10.82 13.04 -0.06
N LEU A 56 -10.33 13.15 -1.30
CA LEU A 56 -9.60 14.30 -1.81
C LEU A 56 -10.31 14.84 -3.05
N ALA A 57 -10.07 16.11 -3.37
CA ALA A 57 -10.56 16.73 -4.59
C ALA A 57 -9.50 17.68 -5.16
N GLY A 58 -9.21 17.55 -6.44
CA GLY A 58 -8.20 18.34 -7.12
C GLY A 58 -7.43 17.54 -8.16
N ASP A 59 -6.39 18.16 -8.70
CA ASP A 59 -5.42 17.52 -9.57
C ASP A 59 -4.47 16.62 -8.77
N VAL A 60 -4.22 15.40 -9.24
CA VAL A 60 -3.45 14.37 -8.52
C VAL A 60 -2.01 14.81 -8.28
N ASP A 61 -1.35 15.39 -9.28
CA ASP A 61 0.05 15.79 -9.15
C ASP A 61 0.20 16.91 -8.12
N SER A 62 -0.73 17.88 -8.15
CA SER A 62 -0.78 18.97 -7.16
C SER A 62 -1.03 18.45 -5.74
N LEU A 63 -1.94 17.48 -5.57
CA LEU A 63 -2.23 16.85 -4.27
C LEU A 63 -1.03 16.08 -3.71
N ILE A 64 -0.24 15.42 -4.57
CA ILE A 64 0.99 14.72 -4.18
C ILE A 64 2.07 15.72 -3.78
N GLU A 65 2.29 16.77 -4.58
CA GLU A 65 3.28 17.82 -4.29
C GLU A 65 2.98 18.51 -2.95
N GLU A 66 1.72 18.81 -2.68
CA GLU A 66 1.26 19.39 -1.41
C GLU A 66 1.10 18.35 -0.28
N LYS A 67 1.42 17.08 -0.52
CA LYS A 67 1.36 15.98 0.45
C LYS A 67 -0.02 15.80 1.10
N LYS A 68 -1.09 16.09 0.37
CA LYS A 68 -2.48 15.98 0.88
C LYS A 68 -2.92 14.56 1.21
N TYR A 69 -2.18 13.55 0.72
CA TYR A 69 -2.39 12.15 1.06
C TYR A 69 -1.87 11.78 2.46
N GLU A 70 -0.90 12.52 3.04
CA GLU A 70 -0.22 12.14 4.29
C GLU A 70 -1.15 11.95 5.50
N PRO A 71 -2.24 12.72 5.68
CA PRO A 71 -3.21 12.46 6.75
C PRO A 71 -3.86 11.07 6.67
N PHE A 72 -3.92 10.48 5.47
CA PHE A 72 -4.51 9.16 5.21
C PHE A 72 -3.44 8.07 5.08
N TYR A 73 -2.25 8.40 4.57
CA TYR A 73 -1.15 7.47 4.33
C TYR A 73 0.20 8.07 4.76
N MET A 74 0.58 7.81 6.02
CA MET A 74 1.69 8.49 6.71
C MET A 74 2.98 7.67 6.82
N HIS A 75 3.03 6.46 6.26
CA HIS A 75 4.16 5.54 6.38
C HIS A 75 4.73 5.13 5.03
N ARG A 76 5.89 4.47 5.04
CA ARG A 76 6.52 3.94 3.83
C ARG A 76 5.82 2.66 3.35
N THR A 77 5.99 2.35 2.07
CA THR A 77 5.36 1.19 1.43
C THR A 77 6.11 -0.11 1.65
N SER A 78 7.39 -0.03 1.98
CA SER A 78 8.28 -1.20 2.01
C SER A 78 9.42 -0.99 2.99
N HIS A 79 9.82 -2.09 3.63
CA HIS A 79 11.09 -2.25 4.32
C HIS A 79 11.73 -3.60 3.95
N TRP A 80 13.01 -3.79 4.28
CA TRP A 80 13.65 -5.10 4.14
C TRP A 80 13.05 -6.12 5.11
N LEU A 81 13.03 -7.38 4.69
CA LEU A 81 12.55 -8.50 5.49
C LEU A 81 13.55 -9.65 5.48
N GLY A 82 13.80 -10.24 6.65
CA GLY A 82 14.72 -11.35 6.80
C GLY A 82 14.72 -11.92 8.22
N MET A 83 15.87 -11.96 8.87
CA MET A 83 15.95 -12.50 10.24
C MET A 83 15.25 -11.58 11.25
N ASP A 84 15.31 -10.28 11.02
CA ASP A 84 14.52 -9.27 11.74
C ASP A 84 13.35 -8.82 10.85
N VAL A 85 12.21 -8.46 11.46
CA VAL A 85 11.03 -7.98 10.72
C VAL A 85 11.34 -6.74 9.89
N HIS A 86 12.07 -5.79 10.49
CA HIS A 86 12.71 -4.69 9.78
C HIS A 86 14.18 -5.03 9.64
N ASP A 87 14.52 -5.72 8.55
CA ASP A 87 15.82 -6.37 8.42
C ASP A 87 16.96 -5.39 8.18
N VAL A 88 18.17 -5.87 8.44
CA VAL A 88 19.39 -5.14 8.16
C VAL A 88 19.57 -4.89 6.65
N GLY A 89 20.35 -3.87 6.32
CA GLY A 89 20.67 -3.55 4.92
C GLY A 89 20.64 -2.05 4.66
N ARG A 90 21.60 -1.55 3.90
CA ARG A 90 21.63 -0.13 3.55
C ARG A 90 20.52 0.16 2.54
N TYR A 91 19.63 1.09 2.89
CA TYR A 91 18.64 1.67 1.97
C TYR A 91 19.26 2.61 0.94
N TYR A 92 20.45 3.13 1.24
CA TYR A 92 21.21 4.06 0.39
C TYR A 92 22.65 3.58 0.21
N VAL A 93 23.18 3.76 -0.99
CA VAL A 93 24.60 3.54 -1.30
C VAL A 93 25.11 4.82 -1.96
N ASP A 94 26.22 5.39 -1.46
CA ASP A 94 26.79 6.65 -1.97
C ASP A 94 25.77 7.81 -2.06
N GLY A 95 24.84 7.87 -1.12
CA GLY A 95 23.82 8.91 -1.03
C GLY A 95 22.62 8.74 -1.98
N VAL A 96 22.59 7.69 -2.80
CA VAL A 96 21.46 7.38 -3.69
C VAL A 96 20.67 6.18 -3.18
N HIS A 97 19.38 6.14 -3.49
CA HIS A 97 18.52 5.00 -3.17
C HIS A 97 19.06 3.72 -3.80
N ARG A 98 19.17 2.66 -3.00
CA ARG A 98 19.74 1.39 -3.44
C ARG A 98 18.79 0.71 -4.45
N PRO A 99 19.25 0.39 -5.67
CA PRO A 99 18.49 -0.43 -6.59
C PRO A 99 18.30 -1.86 -6.05
N LEU A 100 17.14 -2.43 -6.30
CA LEU A 100 16.82 -3.81 -5.98
C LEU A 100 17.67 -4.76 -6.83
N GLU A 101 18.12 -5.84 -6.23
CA GLU A 101 18.87 -6.93 -6.88
C GLU A 101 18.18 -8.28 -6.58
N PRO A 102 18.31 -9.27 -7.47
CA PRO A 102 17.79 -10.61 -7.19
C PRO A 102 18.31 -11.15 -5.85
N GLY A 103 17.40 -11.68 -5.03
CA GLY A 103 17.69 -12.19 -3.68
C GLY A 103 17.35 -11.21 -2.55
N PHE A 104 16.99 -9.96 -2.84
CA PHE A 104 16.41 -9.09 -1.80
C PHE A 104 14.99 -9.55 -1.47
N VAL A 105 14.60 -9.38 -0.21
CA VAL A 105 13.23 -9.62 0.27
C VAL A 105 12.74 -8.37 0.99
N LEU A 106 11.50 -7.97 0.70
CA LEU A 106 10.89 -6.73 1.17
C LEU A 106 9.40 -6.91 1.40
N THR A 107 8.79 -6.05 2.21
CA THR A 107 7.34 -5.92 2.33
C THR A 107 6.77 -5.00 1.24
N VAL A 108 5.50 -5.17 0.91
CA VAL A 108 4.70 -4.20 0.14
C VAL A 108 3.38 -3.98 0.87
N GLU A 109 3.28 -2.86 1.59
CA GLU A 109 2.29 -2.64 2.64
C GLU A 109 1.60 -1.26 2.59
N PRO A 110 1.00 -0.82 1.46
CA PRO A 110 0.24 0.43 1.45
C PRO A 110 -0.95 0.39 2.41
N GLY A 111 -1.35 1.56 2.92
CA GLY A 111 -2.49 1.66 3.82
C GLY A 111 -3.19 3.01 3.76
N ILE A 112 -4.46 3.01 4.17
CA ILE A 112 -5.27 4.21 4.35
C ILE A 112 -5.90 4.16 5.74
N TYR A 113 -5.76 5.24 6.50
CA TYR A 113 -6.31 5.39 7.84
C TYR A 113 -7.06 6.70 7.95
N ILE A 114 -8.34 6.62 8.29
CA ILE A 114 -9.21 7.77 8.44
C ILE A 114 -9.50 7.93 9.92
N ALA A 115 -8.92 8.96 10.54
CA ALA A 115 -9.07 9.20 11.96
C ALA A 115 -10.56 9.36 12.35
N THR A 116 -10.91 8.95 13.58
CA THR A 116 -12.27 9.05 14.09
C THR A 116 -12.76 10.51 14.21
N ASP A 117 -11.81 11.43 14.37
CA ASP A 117 -11.99 12.88 14.51
C ASP A 117 -11.49 13.65 13.28
N ALA A 118 -11.34 12.98 12.12
CA ALA A 118 -10.88 13.62 10.89
C ALA A 118 -11.79 14.80 10.47
N GLU A 119 -11.27 16.03 10.62
CA GLU A 119 -11.95 17.25 10.21
C GLU A 119 -12.11 17.32 8.68
N GLY A 120 -13.25 17.85 8.20
CA GLY A 120 -13.51 17.99 6.77
C GLY A 120 -13.82 16.68 6.03
N VAL A 121 -13.80 15.53 6.71
CA VAL A 121 -14.17 14.23 6.15
C VAL A 121 -15.58 13.85 6.60
N ASP A 122 -16.41 13.33 5.69
CA ASP A 122 -17.76 12.84 6.00
C ASP A 122 -17.71 11.72 7.07
N GLU A 123 -18.65 11.74 8.02
CA GLU A 123 -18.71 10.80 9.14
C GLU A 123 -18.75 9.33 8.70
N ARG A 124 -19.31 9.02 7.52
CA ARG A 124 -19.37 7.65 7.01
C ARG A 124 -17.99 7.01 6.78
N TRP A 125 -16.95 7.83 6.58
CA TRP A 125 -15.59 7.36 6.34
C TRP A 125 -14.74 7.24 7.61
N ARG A 126 -15.11 7.95 8.68
CA ARG A 126 -14.27 8.10 9.87
C ARG A 126 -14.12 6.76 10.61
N GLY A 127 -12.92 6.50 11.10
CA GLY A 127 -12.58 5.27 11.83
C GLY A 127 -12.27 4.06 10.94
N ILE A 128 -12.28 4.20 9.61
CA ILE A 128 -11.85 3.14 8.69
C ILE A 128 -10.33 3.14 8.60
N GLY A 129 -9.71 2.00 8.89
CA GLY A 129 -8.28 1.76 8.68
C GLY A 129 -8.06 0.46 7.91
N VAL A 130 -7.30 0.53 6.82
CA VAL A 130 -6.97 -0.62 5.98
C VAL A 130 -5.49 -0.59 5.64
N ARG A 131 -4.81 -1.72 5.81
CA ARG A 131 -3.49 -2.02 5.24
C ARG A 131 -3.56 -3.42 4.66
N ILE A 132 -2.97 -3.61 3.48
CA ILE A 132 -2.85 -4.92 2.83
C ILE A 132 -1.38 -5.10 2.51
N GLU A 133 -0.80 -6.18 3.01
CA GLU A 133 0.65 -6.37 3.05
C GLU A 133 1.00 -7.75 2.52
N ASP A 134 2.04 -7.79 1.67
CA ASP A 134 2.63 -9.03 1.18
C ASP A 134 4.16 -8.97 1.32
N ASP A 135 4.75 -10.15 1.52
CA ASP A 135 6.20 -10.37 1.49
C ASP A 135 6.63 -10.73 0.07
N VAL A 136 7.62 -10.04 -0.46
CA VAL A 136 8.01 -10.13 -1.87
C VAL A 136 9.51 -10.38 -2.00
N ALA A 137 9.88 -11.44 -2.71
CA ALA A 137 11.26 -11.75 -3.05
C ALA A 137 11.59 -11.25 -4.46
N VAL A 138 12.69 -10.51 -4.63
CA VAL A 138 13.16 -10.03 -5.94
C VAL A 138 13.83 -11.19 -6.67
N THR A 139 13.38 -11.47 -7.91
CA THR A 139 13.93 -12.51 -8.76
C THR A 139 14.72 -11.91 -9.93
N LYS A 140 15.38 -12.76 -10.73
CA LYS A 140 16.12 -12.30 -11.93
C LYS A 140 15.26 -11.59 -12.98
N ARG A 141 13.94 -11.81 -12.98
CA ARG A 141 13.02 -11.31 -14.02
C ARG A 141 11.89 -10.42 -13.47
N GLY A 142 11.85 -10.18 -12.16
CA GLY A 142 10.74 -9.52 -11.49
C GLY A 142 10.75 -9.84 -10.01
N HIS A 143 9.67 -10.47 -9.55
CA HIS A 143 9.47 -10.83 -8.16
C HIS A 143 8.72 -12.16 -8.01
N GLU A 144 8.63 -12.63 -6.76
CA GLU A 144 7.81 -13.74 -6.29
C GLU A 144 7.10 -13.26 -5.01
N VAL A 145 5.79 -13.48 -4.92
CA VAL A 145 4.99 -13.10 -3.74
C VAL A 145 4.91 -14.30 -2.82
N LEU A 146 5.54 -14.21 -1.64
CA LEU A 146 5.68 -15.34 -0.70
C LEU A 146 4.40 -15.59 0.12
N THR A 147 3.51 -14.60 0.18
CA THR A 147 2.29 -14.59 0.98
C THR A 147 1.01 -14.67 0.13
N GLU A 148 1.12 -14.99 -1.17
CA GLU A 148 0.00 -15.02 -2.12
C GLU A 148 -1.13 -15.99 -1.76
N ALA A 149 -0.85 -16.97 -0.91
CA ALA A 149 -1.80 -18.01 -0.51
C ALA A 149 -2.97 -17.48 0.34
N ILE A 150 -2.83 -16.30 0.96
CA ILE A 150 -3.90 -15.70 1.74
C ILE A 150 -4.75 -14.80 0.83
N PRO A 151 -6.07 -15.04 0.72
CA PRO A 151 -6.93 -14.26 -0.17
C PRO A 151 -7.00 -12.79 0.26
N LYS A 152 -6.96 -11.90 -0.74
CA LYS A 152 -7.05 -10.44 -0.57
C LYS A 152 -8.03 -9.77 -1.52
N GLU A 153 -8.65 -10.49 -2.46
CA GLU A 153 -9.80 -9.93 -3.18
C GLU A 153 -10.99 -9.87 -2.22
N THR A 154 -11.79 -8.80 -2.30
CA THR A 154 -12.94 -8.61 -1.40
C THR A 154 -13.92 -9.77 -1.45
N ALA A 155 -14.17 -10.35 -2.63
CA ALA A 155 -15.02 -11.52 -2.80
C ALA A 155 -14.45 -12.78 -2.12
N ASP A 156 -13.14 -13.01 -2.26
CA ASP A 156 -12.48 -14.17 -1.66
C ASP A 156 -12.37 -14.04 -0.14
N VAL A 157 -12.14 -12.82 0.37
CA VAL A 157 -12.16 -12.53 1.81
C VAL A 157 -13.55 -12.78 2.40
N GLU A 158 -14.61 -12.30 1.76
CA GLU A 158 -15.98 -12.57 2.21
C GLU A 158 -16.32 -14.06 2.14
N ALA A 159 -15.87 -14.78 1.11
CA ALA A 159 -16.06 -16.22 0.99
C ALA A 159 -15.31 -17.02 2.08
N ALA A 160 -14.10 -16.60 2.45
CA ALA A 160 -13.32 -17.24 3.52
C ALA A 160 -13.89 -16.99 4.92
N CYS A 161 -14.69 -15.94 5.11
CA CYS A 161 -15.39 -15.64 6.37
C CYS A 161 -16.79 -16.28 6.48
N ALA A 162 -17.28 -16.92 5.42
CA ALA A 162 -18.63 -17.49 5.34
C ALA A 162 -18.77 -18.84 6.05
#